data_AF-A0A7V0QIU3-F1
#
_entry.id   AF-A0A7V0QIU3-F1
#
_cell.length_a   1.000
_cell.length_b   1.000
_cell.length_c   1.000
_cell.angle_alpha   90.00
_cell.angle_beta   90.00
_cell.angle_gamma   90.00
#
_symmetry.space_group_name_H-M   'P 1'
#
loop_
_entity.id
_entity.type
_entity.pdbx_description
1 polymer ?
#
loop_
_entity_poly.entity_id
_entity_poly.type
_entity_poly.pdbx_seq_one_letter_code
_entity_poly.pdbx_strand_id
1 'polypeptide(L)' 'MPLLEVKDMSHDFGGLRAVNNYNLTVEPAQIRG' A
#
# COMPACT_ATOMS: atom_id res chain seq x y z
N MET A 1 -3.75 16.75 -0.49
CA MET A 1 -3.96 15.72 0.55
C MET A 1 -4.27 14.44 -0.20
N PRO A 2 -3.54 13.35 0.06
CA PRO A 2 -3.72 12.12 -0.71
C PRO A 2 -5.10 11.52 -0.46
N LEU A 3 -5.64 10.85 -1.48
CA LEU A 3 -6.90 10.11 -1.38
C LEU A 3 -6.72 8.83 -0.54
N LEU A 4 -5.58 8.15 -0.72
CA LEU A 4 -5.18 6.98 0.05
C LEU A 4 -3.68 7.04 0.32
N GLU A 5 -3.29 6.62 1.51
CA GLU A 5 -1.89 6.49 1.89
C GLU A 5 -1.67 5.16 2.62
N VAL A 6 -0.66 4.41 2.18
CA VAL A 6 -0.15 3.21 2.85
C VAL A 6 1.26 3.53 3.30
N LYS A 7 1.53 3.33 4.60
CA LYS A 7 2.84 3.57 5.22
C LYS A 7 3.39 2.30 5.84
N ASP A 8 4.61 1.95 5.46
CA ASP A 8 5.42 0.86 6.02
C ASP A 8 4.66 -0.46 6.17
N MET A 9 3.79 -0.78 5.21
CA MET A 9 2.95 -1.96 5.29
C MET A 9 3.77 -3.21 4.98
N SER A 10 3.72 -4.18 5.88
CA SER A 10 4.26 -5.50 5.68
C SER A 10 3.17 -6.55 5.84
N HIS A 11 3.26 -7.63 5.09
CA HIS A 11 2.34 -8.74 5.19
C HIS A 11 3.07 -10.08 5.08
N ASP A 12 2.74 -11.00 5.97
CA ASP A 12 3.22 -12.38 5.98
C ASP A 12 2.15 -13.33 5.49
N PHE A 13 2.57 -14.33 4.73
CA PHE A 13 1.74 -15.46 4.35
C PHE A 13 2.53 -16.76 4.53
N GLY A 14 2.07 -17.63 5.42
CA GLY A 14 2.64 -18.98 5.58
C GLY A 14 4.14 -19.01 5.93
N GLY A 15 4.62 -18.02 6.70
CA GLY A 15 6.04 -17.88 7.06
C GLY A 15 6.91 -17.17 6.01
N LEU A 16 6.33 -16.76 4.87
CA LEU A 16 6.98 -15.92 3.87
C LEU A 16 6.55 -14.46 4.03
N ARG A 17 7.52 -13.54 4.00
CA ARG A 17 7.26 -12.09 3.88
C ARG A 17 6.79 -11.78 2.45
N ALA A 18 5.48 -11.66 2.27
CA ALA A 18 4.86 -11.42 0.96
C ALA A 18 4.92 -9.94 0.55
N VAL A 19 4.83 -9.03 1.53
CA VAL A 19 5.00 -7.59 1.32
C VAL A 19 5.94 -7.07 2.39
N ASN A 20 6.94 -6.29 2.01
CA ASN A 20 7.93 -5.74 2.94
C ASN A 20 8.02 -4.22 2.81
N ASN A 21 7.67 -3.50 3.87
CA ASN A 21 7.73 -2.04 4.00
C ASN A 21 7.20 -1.28 2.77
N TYR A 22 6.02 -1.68 2.31
CA TYR A 22 5.36 -1.07 1.16
C TYR A 22 4.79 0.29 1.52
N ASN A 23 5.13 1.27 0.70
CA ASN A 23 4.70 2.65 0.80
C ASN A 23 4.00 3.06 -0.51
N LEU A 24 2.77 3.56 -0.41
CA LEU A 24 1.98 4.00 -1.55
C LEU A 24 1.21 5.26 -1.22
N THR A 25 1.22 6.21 -2.14
CA THR A 25 0.38 7.38 -2.12
C THR A 25 -0.48 7.38 -3.37
N VAL A 26 -1.79 7.52 -3.20
CA VAL A 26 -2.74 7.65 -4.31
C VAL A 26 -3.41 8.99 -4.21
N GLU A 27 -3.33 9.76 -5.29
CA GLU A 27 -3.97 11.05 -5.43
C GLU A 27 -5.39 10.91 -6.02
N PRO A 28 -6.27 11.90 -5.77
CA PRO A 28 -7.55 11.98 -6.45
C PRO A 28 -7.39 11.84 -7.99
N ALA A 29 -8.35 11.16 -8.64
CA ALA A 29 -8.36 10.84 -10.07
C ALA A 29 -7.35 9.78 -10.57
N GLN A 30 -6.46 9.25 -9.72
CA GLN A 30 -5.64 8.06 -10.05
C GLN A 30 -6.42 6.75 -9.91
N ILE A 31 -7.48 6.73 -9.10
CA ILE A 31 -8.48 5.65 -9.11
C ILE A 31 -9.59 6.06 -10.06
N ARG A 32 -9.86 5.20 -11.04
CA ARG A 32 -11.00 5.33 -11.96
C ARG A 32 -11.83 4.06 -11.80
N GLY A 33 -13.13 4.23 -11.60
CA GLY A 33 -14.10 3.13 -11.50
C GLY A 33 -14.32 2.43 -12.83
#